data_AF-A0AAU0S5T6-F1
#
_entry.id   AF-A0AAU0S5T6-F1
#
_cell.length_a   1.000
_cell.length_b   1.000
_cell.length_c   1.000
_cell.angle_alpha   90.00
_cell.angle_beta   90.00
_cell.angle_gamma   90.00
#
_symmetry.space_group_name_H-M   'P 1'
#
loop_
_entity.id
_entity.type
_entity.pdbx_description
1 polymer ?
#
loop_
_entity_poly.entity_id
_entity_poly.type
_entity_poly.pdbx_seq_one_letter_code
_entity_poly.pdbx_strand_id
1 'polypeptide(L)' 'MKKADSHSEHRGNKSSLPSKPCVSCGLTMTWRRSWAKNWAEVKYCSQACRRNKPAQP' A
#
# COMPACT_ATOMS: atom_id res chain seq x y z
N MET A 1 -28.76 18.69 3.01
CA MET A 1 -27.39 18.66 3.56
C MET A 1 -26.50 17.87 2.59
N LYS A 2 -25.35 18.41 2.19
CA LYS A 2 -24.39 17.81 1.24
C LYS A 2 -23.52 16.77 1.94
N LYS A 3 -23.36 15.57 1.38
CA LYS A 3 -22.08 14.97 0.95
C LYS A 3 -22.36 13.63 0.26
N ALA A 4 -22.08 13.57 -1.03
CA ALA A 4 -22.10 12.36 -1.84
C ALA A 4 -20.95 11.46 -1.40
N ASP A 5 -21.28 10.24 -1.00
CA ASP A 5 -20.32 9.20 -0.70
C ASP A 5 -19.65 8.74 -2.01
N SER A 6 -18.38 9.11 -2.17
CA SER A 6 -17.55 8.68 -3.30
C SER A 6 -17.00 7.29 -3.02
N HIS A 7 -17.85 6.27 -3.12
CA HIS A 7 -17.38 4.91 -3.33
C HIS A 7 -16.78 4.80 -4.74
N SER A 8 -15.48 5.05 -4.79
CA SER A 8 -14.66 4.92 -5.98
C SER A 8 -14.50 3.44 -6.35
N GLU A 9 -15.52 2.90 -7.02
CA GLU A 9 -15.55 1.55 -7.60
C GLU A 9 -14.55 1.45 -8.78
N HIS A 10 -13.27 1.34 -8.44
CA HIS A 10 -12.26 0.96 -9.42
C HIS A 10 -12.44 -0.52 -9.76
N ARG A 11 -13.17 -0.80 -10.85
CA ARG A 11 -13.22 -2.09 -11.55
C ARG A 11 -11.87 -2.42 -12.20
N GLY A 12 -10.83 -2.56 -11.39
CA GLY A 12 -9.55 -3.08 -11.79
C GLY A 12 -9.28 -4.30 -10.94
N ASN A 13 -9.34 -5.49 -11.54
CA ASN A 13 -8.94 -6.75 -10.92
C ASN A 13 -7.46 -6.66 -10.51
N LYS A 14 -7.21 -6.10 -9.32
CA LYS A 14 -5.89 -5.99 -8.68
C LYS A 14 -5.58 -7.25 -7.86
N SER A 15 -6.32 -8.34 -8.06
CA SER A 15 -6.15 -9.60 -7.32
C SER A 15 -4.89 -10.35 -7.75
N SER A 16 -4.40 -10.13 -8.97
CA SER A 16 -3.14 -10.72 -9.46
C SER A 16 -1.90 -9.89 -9.13
N LEU A 17 -2.07 -8.70 -8.53
CA LEU A 17 -0.93 -7.87 -8.15
C LEU A 17 -0.35 -8.39 -6.83
N PRO A 18 0.99 -8.50 -6.73
CA PRO A 18 1.62 -8.94 -5.51
C PRO A 18 1.31 -7.91 -4.41
N SER A 19 0.65 -8.39 -3.35
CA SER A 19 0.40 -7.61 -2.14
C SER A 19 1.36 -8.09 -1.07
N LYS A 20 2.04 -7.15 -0.40
CA LYS A 20 2.96 -7.46 0.70
C LYS A 20 2.57 -6.65 1.94
N PRO A 21 2.73 -7.19 3.17
CA PRO A 21 2.54 -6.40 4.37
C PRO A 21 3.67 -5.36 4.51
N CYS A 22 3.33 -4.13 4.91
CA CYS A 22 4.32 -3.13 5.29
C CYS A 22 4.95 -3.51 6.63
N VAL A 23 6.29 -3.53 6.71
CA VAL A 23 7.01 -3.88 7.96
C VAL A 23 6.75 -2.88 9.09
N SER A 24 6.42 -1.62 8.77
CA SER A 24 6.23 -0.56 9.77
C SER A 24 4.80 -0.48 10.32
N CYS A 25 3.78 -0.66 9.48
CA CYS A 25 2.38 -0.50 9.87
C CYS A 25 1.51 -1.76 9.71
N GLY A 26 2.07 -2.86 9.18
CA GLY A 26 1.34 -4.11 8.96
C GLY A 26 0.30 -4.06 7.82
N LEU A 27 0.01 -2.89 7.26
CA LEU A 27 -1.02 -2.73 6.23
C LEU A 27 -0.63 -3.42 4.92
N THR A 28 -1.63 -3.98 4.24
CA THR A 28 -1.51 -4.56 2.91
C THR A 28 -1.09 -3.49 1.91
N MET A 29 0.18 -3.50 1.53
CA MET A 29 0.74 -2.58 0.56
C MET A 29 0.36 -3.01 -0.84
N THR A 30 -0.50 -2.22 -1.49
CA THR A 30 -0.87 -2.40 -2.89
C THR A 30 0.33 -2.14 -3.79
N TRP A 31 0.54 -3.04 -4.76
CA TRP A 31 1.57 -2.87 -5.78
C TRP A 31 1.45 -1.53 -6.52
N ARG A 32 2.60 -0.92 -6.81
CA ARG A 32 2.73 0.29 -7.63
C ARG A 32 3.66 0.01 -8.80
N ARG A 33 3.33 0.52 -9.99
CA ARG A 33 4.17 0.39 -11.20
C ARG A 33 5.60 0.88 -10.98
N SER A 34 5.78 1.94 -10.17
CA SER A 34 7.08 2.48 -9.78
C SER A 34 7.98 1.47 -9.07
N TRP A 35 7.41 0.40 -8.51
CA TRP A 35 8.13 -0.60 -7.75
C TRP A 35 8.43 -1.87 -8.55
N ALA A 36 8.03 -1.96 -9.83
CA ALA A 36 8.20 -3.17 -10.61
C ALA A 36 9.66 -3.71 -10.64
N LYS A 37 10.66 -2.81 -10.64
CA LYS A 37 12.09 -3.18 -10.72
C LYS A 37 12.71 -3.52 -9.37
N ASN A 38 12.20 -2.97 -8.27
CA ASN A 38 12.80 -3.07 -6.93
C ASN A 38 11.81 -3.62 -5.89
N TRP A 39 10.74 -4.28 -6.33
CA TRP A 39 9.69 -4.83 -5.45
C TRP A 39 10.21 -5.80 -4.39
N ALA A 40 11.34 -6.47 -4.66
CA ALA A 40 12.03 -7.31 -3.68
C ALA A 40 12.59 -6.51 -2.50
N GLU A 41 13.06 -5.28 -2.75
CA GLU A 41 13.66 -4.39 -1.75
C GLU A 41 12.62 -3.52 -1.02
N VAL A 42 11.45 -3.29 -1.62
CA VAL A 42 10.38 -2.48 -1.02
C VAL A 42 9.72 -3.22 0.15
N LYS A 43 9.99 -2.73 1.38
CA LYS A 43 9.45 -3.23 2.65
C LYS A 43 8.40 -2.32 3.30
N TYR A 44 8.26 -1.09 2.79
CA TYR A 44 7.47 -0.02 3.42
C TYR A 44 6.51 0.63 2.43
N CYS A 45 5.26 0.87 2.84
CA CYS A 45 4.21 1.45 1.99
C CYS A 45 4.40 2.94 1.68
N SER A 46 5.21 3.64 2.47
CA SER A 46 5.47 5.07 2.31
C SER A 46 6.86 5.43 2.84
N GLN A 47 7.37 6.60 2.41
CA GLN A 47 8.59 7.16 2.98
C GLN A 47 8.43 7.47 4.48
N ALA A 48 7.20 7.81 4.92
CA ALA A 48 6.88 7.99 6.32
C ALA A 48 7.09 6.68 7.09
N CYS A 49 6.56 5.55 6.60
CA CYS A 49 6.78 4.21 7.17
C CYS A 49 8.24 3.75 7.12
N ARG A 50 9.04 4.25 6.16
CA ARG A 50 10.48 3.96 6.10
C ARG A 50 11.26 4.72 7.18
N ARG A 51 10.88 5.97 7.43
CA ARG A 51 11.50 6.84 8.45
C ARG A 51 10.98 6.51 9.85
N ASN A 52 9.73 6.10 9.94
CA ASN A 52 9.11 5.68 11.17
C ASN A 52 9.58 4.26 11.47
N LYS A 53 10.28 4.10 12.60
CA LYS A 53 10.62 2.78 13.13
C LYS A 53 9.31 1.97 13.21
N PRO A 54 9.29 0.67 12.86
CA PRO A 54 8.11 -0.15 13.12
C PRO A 54 7.76 0.03 14.59
N ALA A 55 6.65 0.73 14.85
CA ALA A 55 5.98 0.63 16.13
C ALA A 55 5.34 -0.76 16.06
N GLN A 56 6.16 -1.77 16.38
CA GLN A 56 5.63 -3.08 16.72
C GLN A 56 4.54 -2.84 17.78
N PRO A 57 3.37 -3.48 17.69
CA PRO A 57 2.52 -3.62 18.86
C PRO A 57 3.28 -4.32 20.00
#